data_AF-R1ASP8-F1
#
_entry.id   AF-R1ASP8-F1
#
_cell.length_a   1.000
_cell.length_b   1.000
_cell.length_c   1.000
_cell.angle_alpha   90.00
_cell.angle_beta   90.00
_cell.angle_gamma   90.00
#
_symmetry.space_group_name_H-M   'P 1'
#
loop_
_entity.id
_entity.type
_entity.pdbx_description
1 polymer ?
#
loop_
_entity_poly.entity_id
_entity_poly.type
_entity_poly.pdbx_seq_one_letter_code
_entity_poly.pdbx_strand_id
1 'polypeptide(L)' 'MIGASNFFELAVAVAISLFGLESGAALATVVGVLVEVPLMLTLVKIANNTRHWFN' A
#
# COMPACT_ATOMS: atom_id res chain seq x y z
N MET A 1 -0.26 -13.34 6.21
CA MET A 1 0.36 -12.05 5.80
C MET A 1 0.63 -11.94 4.29
N ILE A 2 0.87 -13.06 3.57
CA ILE A 2 1.10 -13.05 2.10
C ILE A 2 -0.07 -12.47 1.28
N GLY A 3 -1.32 -12.66 1.74
CA GLY A 3 -2.50 -12.15 1.02
C GLY A 3 -2.71 -10.63 1.07
N ALA A 4 -2.11 -9.92 2.04
CA ALA A 4 -2.30 -8.47 2.18
C ALA A 4 -1.40 -7.65 1.23
N SER A 5 -0.17 -8.10 0.99
CA SER A 5 0.74 -7.45 0.04
C SER A 5 0.19 -7.54 -1.39
N ASN A 6 -0.21 -8.74 -1.82
CA ASN A 6 -0.73 -8.96 -3.18
C ASN A 6 -1.97 -8.11 -3.51
N PHE A 7 -2.86 -7.87 -2.53
CA PHE A 7 -4.02 -6.99 -2.73
C PHE A 7 -3.62 -5.52 -2.87
N PHE A 8 -2.54 -5.11 -2.19
CA PHE A 8 -2.01 -3.75 -2.27
C PHE A 8 -1.39 -3.48 -3.65
N GLU A 9 -0.51 -4.36 -4.11
CA GLU A 9 0.16 -4.27 -5.41
C GLU A 9 -0.86 -4.25 -6.58
N LEU A 10 -1.94 -5.04 -6.46
CA LEU A 10 -3.03 -5.07 -7.43
C LEU A 10 -3.91 -3.80 -7.36
N ALA A 11 -4.14 -3.24 -6.17
CA ALA A 11 -4.86 -1.98 -6.01
C ALA A 11 -4.10 -0.78 -6.60
N VAL A 12 -2.76 -0.75 -6.46
CA VAL A 12 -1.91 0.25 -7.10
C VAL A 12 -1.97 0.11 -8.62
N ALA A 13 -1.89 -1.11 -9.15
CA ALA A 13 -2.02 -1.36 -10.59
C ALA A 13 -3.40 -0.92 -11.14
N VAL A 14 -4.48 -1.13 -10.37
CA VAL A 14 -5.83 -0.65 -10.73
C VAL A 14 -5.90 0.87 -10.67
N ALA A 15 -5.30 1.52 -9.66
CA ALA A 15 -5.27 2.98 -9.57
C ALA A 15 -4.46 3.61 -10.72
N ILE A 16 -3.32 3.02 -11.11
CA ILE A 16 -2.52 3.48 -12.25
C ILE A 16 -3.33 3.33 -13.56
N SER A 17 -4.00 2.19 -13.74
CA SER A 17 -4.76 1.92 -14.97
C SER A 17 -6.04 2.75 -15.11
N LEU A 18 -6.68 3.14 -14.00
CA LEU A 18 -7.88 3.98 -14.03
C LEU A 18 -7.60 5.48 -14.19
N PHE A 19 -6.49 5.98 -13.64
CA PHE A 19 -6.26 7.43 -13.54
C PHE A 19 -5.17 7.98 -14.49
N GLY A 20 -4.27 7.15 -15.03
CA GLY A 20 -3.28 7.57 -16.05
C GLY A 20 -2.15 8.49 -15.53
N LEU A 21 -1.14 8.75 -16.36
CA LEU A 21 0.10 9.44 -15.95
C LEU A 21 0.17 10.94 -16.30
N GLU A 22 -0.85 11.53 -16.92
CA GLU A 22 -0.72 12.87 -17.58
C GLU A 22 -1.50 14.04 -16.92
N SER A 23 -2.25 13.81 -15.84
CA SER A 23 -2.92 14.87 -15.05
C SER A 23 -2.72 14.58 -13.56
N GLY A 24 -3.40 15.21 -12.59
CA GLY A 24 -3.19 15.03 -11.12
C GLY A 24 -3.09 13.57 -10.61
N ALA A 25 -3.49 12.61 -11.43
CA ALA A 25 -3.20 11.19 -11.34
C ALA A 25 -1.69 10.80 -11.37
N ALA A 26 -0.81 11.55 -12.04
CA ALA A 26 0.64 11.36 -12.04
C ALA A 26 1.22 11.53 -10.63
N LEU A 27 0.73 12.54 -9.89
CA LEU A 27 1.09 12.72 -8.49
C LEU A 27 0.53 11.59 -7.62
N ALA A 28 -0.71 11.15 -7.88
CA ALA A 28 -1.32 10.05 -7.13
C ALA A 28 -0.59 8.71 -7.34
N THR A 29 -0.09 8.44 -8.54
CA THR A 29 0.66 7.22 -8.86
C THR A 29 2.07 7.24 -8.27
N VAL A 30 2.79 8.36 -8.36
CA VAL A 30 4.10 8.50 -7.71
C VAL A 30 3.99 8.40 -6.19
N VAL A 31 3.01 9.06 -5.59
CA VAL A 31 2.76 8.97 -4.14
C VAL A 31 2.30 7.55 -3.76
N GLY A 32 1.48 6.90 -4.58
CA GLY A 32 1.03 5.52 -4.35
C GLY A 32 2.19 4.53 -4.23
N VAL A 33 3.15 4.59 -5.16
CA VAL A 33 4.35 3.74 -5.14
C VAL A 33 5.27 4.07 -3.97
N LEU A 34 5.41 5.36 -3.61
CA LEU A 34 6.24 5.77 -2.47
C LEU A 34 5.63 5.39 -1.12
N VAL A 35 4.29 5.33 -1.03
CA VAL A 35 3.57 5.02 0.22
C VAL A 35 3.43 3.52 0.45
N GLU A 36 3.39 2.70 -0.60
CA GLU A 36 3.26 1.24 -0.56
C GLU A 36 4.11 0.54 0.50
N VAL A 37 5.43 0.64 0.34
CA VAL A 37 6.40 -0.05 1.17
C VAL A 37 6.38 0.46 2.62
N PRO A 38 6.41 1.78 2.90
CA PRO A 38 6.38 2.26 4.28
C PRO A 38 5.05 1.95 4.99
N LEU A 39 3.91 1.93 4.29
CA LEU A 39 2.61 1.62 4.90
C LEU A 39 2.55 0.14 5.29
N MET A 40 3.06 -0.77 4.45
CA MET A 40 3.20 -2.18 4.79
C MET A 40 4.10 -2.41 6.02
N LEU A 41 5.29 -1.79 6.05
CA LEU A 41 6.21 -1.91 7.19
C LEU A 41 5.63 -1.31 8.47
N THR A 42 4.86 -0.22 8.37
CA THR A 42 4.17 0.40 9.50
C THR A 42 3.10 -0.52 10.07
N LEU A 43 2.29 -1.15 9.21
CA LEU A 43 1.28 -2.12 9.64
C LEU A 43 1.91 -3.35 10.30
N VAL A 44 3.02 -3.86 9.76
CA VAL A 44 3.81 -4.94 10.39
C VAL A 44 4.27 -4.50 11.79
N LYS A 45 4.81 -3.28 11.90
CA LYS A 45 5.31 -2.74 13.17
C LYS A 45 4.19 -2.57 14.20
N ILE A 46 3.03 -2.08 13.78
CA ILE A 46 1.83 -1.96 14.63
C ILE A 46 1.39 -3.36 15.09
N ALA A 47 1.20 -4.30 14.18
CA ALA A 47 0.79 -5.67 14.50
C ALA A 47 1.79 -6.39 15.42
N ASN A 48 3.09 -6.15 15.23
CA ASN A 48 4.12 -6.70 16.11
C ASN A 48 4.09 -6.08 17.51
N ASN A 49 3.74 -4.78 17.62
CA ASN A 49 3.62 -4.07 18.89
C ASN A 49 2.30 -4.39 19.63
N THR A 50 1.23 -4.73 18.91
CA THR A 50 -0.03 -5.21 19.47
C THR A 50 -0.11 -6.73 19.59
N ARG A 51 1.02 -7.46 19.53
CA ARG A 51 1.05 -8.92 19.77
C ARG A 51 0.35 -9.35 21.07
N HIS A 52 0.36 -8.51 22.09
CA HIS A 52 -0.36 -8.78 23.35
C HIS A 52 -1.88 -8.93 23.15
N TRP A 53 -2.46 -8.29 22.14
CA TRP A 53 -3.90 -8.41 21.83
C TRP A 53 -4.28 -9.69 21.09
N PHE A 54 -3.28 -10.43 20.58
CA PHE A 54 -3.45 -11.70 19.86
C PHE A 54 -3.08 -12.93 20.71
N ASN A 55 -2.79 -12.74 22.00
CA ASN A 55 -2.65 -13.82 22.99
C ASN A 55 -4.01 -14.21 23.57
#